data_AF-A0A930R288-F1
#
_entry.id   AF-A0A930R288-F1
#
_cell.length_a   1.000
_cell.length_b   1.000
_cell.length_c   1.000
_cell.angle_alpha   90.00
_cell.angle_beta   90.00
_cell.angle_gamma   90.00
#
_symmetry.space_group_name_H-M   'P 1'
#
loop_
_entity.id
_entity.type
_entity.pdbx_description
1 polymer ?
#
loop_
_entity_poly.entity_id
_entity_poly.type
_entity_poly.pdbx_seq_one_letter_code
_entity_poly.pdbx_strand_id
1 'polypeptide(L)'
;YPTTAQAETAQKIMGVQNAAAIHVRRGDMAQLGLSNPPVYFKRAIAELEKLVSIDHFFLFSDDLGYCMEHAEELGIVEIRSRMTAVDGNRGLQSYVDMQLMSLCRYRIADRSSFSQLAGVLCRLPGNATTVWENGAITAFGVPACACGHTACA
;
A
#
# COMPACT_ATOMS: atom_id res chain seq x y z
N TYR A 1 -3.25 7.15 -17.16
CA TYR A 1 -3.99 5.94 -16.74
C TYR A 1 -4.85 5.44 -17.88
N PRO A 2 -4.99 4.12 -18.09
CA PRO A 2 -5.87 3.54 -19.10
C PRO A 2 -7.35 3.91 -18.98
N THR A 3 -7.88 4.08 -17.76
CA THR A 3 -9.29 4.41 -17.52
C THR A 3 -9.45 5.68 -16.67
N THR A 4 -10.62 6.32 -16.76
CA THR A 4 -10.98 7.47 -15.93
C THR A 4 -11.01 7.09 -14.44
N ALA A 5 -11.55 5.92 -14.09
CA ALA A 5 -11.59 5.44 -12.70
C ALA A 5 -10.20 5.31 -12.06
N GLN A 6 -9.21 4.87 -12.84
CA GLN A 6 -7.81 4.81 -12.40
C GLN A 6 -7.23 6.21 -12.21
N ALA A 7 -7.51 7.15 -13.13
CA ALA A 7 -7.07 8.54 -13.00
C ALA A 7 -7.70 9.24 -11.77
N GLU A 8 -8.98 9.00 -11.51
CA GLU A 8 -9.68 9.52 -10.32
C GLU A 8 -9.11 8.93 -9.04
N THR A 9 -8.79 7.63 -9.03
CA THR A 9 -8.14 6.99 -7.88
C THR A 9 -6.79 7.61 -7.60
N ALA A 10 -6.00 7.88 -8.64
CA ALA A 10 -4.72 8.58 -8.50
C ALA A 10 -4.88 10.00 -7.93
N GLN A 11 -5.85 10.77 -8.43
CA GLN A 11 -6.16 12.10 -7.91
C GLN A 11 -6.57 12.05 -6.43
N LYS A 12 -7.40 11.06 -6.03
CA LYS A 12 -7.75 10.83 -4.62
C LYS A 12 -6.51 10.55 -3.77
N ILE A 13 -5.60 9.69 -4.22
CA ILE A 13 -4.36 9.39 -3.49
C ILE A 13 -3.48 10.64 -3.36
N MET A 14 -3.29 11.38 -4.46
CA MET A 14 -2.45 12.59 -4.49
C MET A 14 -3.01 13.75 -3.65
N GLY A 15 -4.32 13.76 -3.39
CA GLY A 15 -4.98 14.73 -2.51
C GLY A 15 -4.82 14.43 -1.01
N VAL A 16 -4.20 13.30 -0.63
CA VAL A 16 -4.03 12.87 0.75
C VAL A 16 -2.56 12.96 1.15
N GLN A 17 -2.24 13.72 2.21
CA GLN A 17 -0.86 13.99 2.61
C GLN A 17 -0.12 12.73 3.09
N ASN A 18 -0.74 12.00 4.01
CA ASN A 18 -0.26 10.72 4.55
C ASN A 18 -1.14 9.57 4.06
N ALA A 19 -1.16 9.35 2.74
CA ALA A 19 -1.79 8.18 2.15
C ALA A 19 -0.97 6.90 2.42
N ALA A 20 -1.64 5.83 2.83
CA ALA A 20 -1.03 4.52 3.03
C ALA A 20 -1.68 3.46 2.13
N ALA A 21 -0.89 2.77 1.30
CA ALA A 21 -1.34 1.60 0.59
C ALA A 21 -1.27 0.37 1.51
N ILE A 22 -2.29 -0.48 1.51
CA ILE A 22 -2.26 -1.82 2.07
C ILE A 22 -2.41 -2.79 0.91
N HIS A 23 -1.45 -3.68 0.69
CA HIS A 23 -1.56 -4.69 -0.35
C HIS A 23 -1.59 -6.08 0.28
N VAL A 24 -2.73 -6.75 0.17
CA VAL A 24 -2.93 -8.13 0.64
C VAL A 24 -2.92 -9.03 -0.59
N ARG A 25 -1.91 -9.90 -0.72
CA ARG A 25 -1.79 -10.82 -1.85
C ARG A 25 -2.18 -12.22 -1.42
N ARG A 26 -3.26 -12.76 -1.97
CA ARG A 26 -3.80 -14.07 -1.58
C ARG A 26 -3.69 -15.12 -2.66
N GLY A 27 -3.94 -14.82 -3.94
CA GLY A 27 -4.13 -15.82 -4.99
C GLY A 27 -3.13 -16.98 -5.00
N ASP A 28 -2.03 -16.83 -5.72
CA ASP A 28 -0.96 -17.82 -5.79
C ASP A 28 -0.15 -17.89 -4.48
N MET A 29 0.07 -16.74 -3.84
CA MET A 29 0.87 -16.66 -2.62
C MET A 29 0.26 -17.42 -1.44
N ALA A 30 -1.06 -17.43 -1.26
CA ALA A 30 -1.68 -18.19 -0.16
C ALA A 30 -1.68 -19.68 -0.46
N GLN A 31 -1.88 -20.08 -1.73
CA GLN A 31 -1.78 -21.48 -2.15
C GLN A 31 -0.39 -22.06 -1.89
N LEU A 32 0.65 -21.23 -2.02
CA LEU A 32 2.04 -21.60 -1.75
C LEU A 32 2.46 -21.39 -0.28
N GLY A 33 1.57 -20.87 0.58
CA GLY A 33 1.89 -20.56 1.99
C GLY A 33 2.87 -19.39 2.17
N LEU A 34 3.00 -18.53 1.15
CA LEU A 34 3.95 -17.42 1.11
C LEU A 34 3.34 -16.06 1.46
N SER A 35 2.01 -15.92 1.45
CA SER A 35 1.34 -14.69 1.88
C SER A 35 1.74 -14.29 3.30
N ASN A 36 1.74 -13.00 3.59
CA ASN A 36 1.87 -12.57 4.97
C ASN A 36 0.61 -12.97 5.77
N PRO A 37 0.77 -13.38 7.05
CA PRO A 37 -0.37 -13.75 7.88
C PRO A 37 -1.20 -12.51 8.26
N PRO A 38 -2.51 -12.63 8.54
CA PRO A 38 -3.35 -11.48 8.92
C PRO A 38 -2.78 -10.62 10.07
N VAL A 39 -2.18 -11.28 11.08
CA VAL A 39 -1.52 -10.61 12.21
C VAL A 39 -0.43 -9.62 11.79
N TYR A 40 0.24 -9.84 10.66
CA TYR A 40 1.20 -8.89 10.14
C TYR A 40 0.52 -7.58 9.74
N PHE A 41 -0.57 -7.64 8.97
CA PHE A 41 -1.27 -6.44 8.51
C PHE A 41 -1.82 -5.63 9.69
N LYS A 42 -2.46 -6.31 10.64
CA LYS A 42 -2.97 -5.67 11.87
C LYS A 42 -1.86 -4.98 12.66
N ARG A 43 -0.72 -5.66 12.86
CA ARG A 43 0.44 -5.08 13.55
C ARG A 43 1.06 -3.94 12.74
N ALA A 44 1.18 -4.07 11.43
CA ALA A 44 1.77 -3.04 10.58
C ALA A 44 0.94 -1.75 10.55
N ILE A 45 -0.40 -1.87 10.54
CA ILE A 45 -1.30 -0.72 10.69
C ILE A 45 -1.02 -0.05 12.04
N ALA A 46 -1.05 -0.81 13.13
CA ALA A 46 -0.84 -0.27 14.47
C ALA A 46 0.55 0.38 14.67
N GLU A 47 1.62 -0.25 14.17
CA GLU A 47 2.98 0.30 14.26
C GLU A 47 3.13 1.56 13.39
N LEU A 48 2.52 1.59 12.20
CA LEU A 48 2.57 2.78 11.33
C LEU A 48 1.88 3.98 11.99
N GLU A 49 0.69 3.78 12.58
CA GLU A 49 -0.07 4.83 13.27
C GLU A 49 0.64 5.39 14.52
N LYS A 50 1.49 4.61 15.18
CA LYS A 50 2.33 5.10 16.29
C LYS A 50 3.41 6.07 15.81
N LEU A 51 3.86 5.93 14.57
CA LEU A 51 4.96 6.71 13.99
C LEU A 51 4.45 7.95 13.25
N VAL A 52 3.31 7.84 12.59
CA VAL A 52 2.71 8.91 11.79
C VAL A 52 1.20 8.72 11.72
N SER A 53 0.46 9.83 11.85
CA SER A 53 -0.99 9.83 11.63
C SER A 53 -1.29 9.57 10.15
N ILE A 54 -1.97 8.47 9.84
CA ILE A 54 -2.40 8.17 8.48
C ILE A 54 -3.74 8.83 8.18
N ASP A 55 -3.79 9.63 7.13
CA ASP A 55 -5.01 10.36 6.75
C ASP A 55 -6.01 9.43 6.06
N HIS A 56 -5.53 8.56 5.16
CA HIS A 56 -6.38 7.63 4.42
C HIS A 56 -5.61 6.38 3.98
N PHE A 57 -6.28 5.23 4.05
CA PHE A 57 -5.77 3.96 3.56
C PHE A 57 -6.37 3.58 2.19
N PHE A 58 -5.55 3.01 1.33
CA PHE A 58 -5.98 2.44 0.05
C PHE A 58 -5.67 0.95 0.05
N LEU A 59 -6.72 0.12 0.09
CA LEU A 59 -6.61 -1.33 0.12
C LEU A 59 -6.59 -1.88 -1.30
N PHE A 60 -5.51 -2.56 -1.63
CA PHE A 60 -5.31 -3.29 -2.89
C PHE A 60 -5.26 -4.79 -2.57
N SER A 61 -5.90 -5.60 -3.40
CA SER A 61 -5.82 -7.05 -3.28
C SER A 61 -6.25 -7.74 -4.56
N ASP A 62 -5.67 -8.91 -4.84
CA ASP A 62 -6.22 -9.82 -5.83
C ASP A 62 -7.50 -10.52 -5.33
N ASP A 63 -7.78 -10.47 -4.03
CA ASP A 63 -8.96 -11.01 -3.35
C ASP A 63 -9.50 -10.04 -2.27
N LEU A 64 -10.24 -9.02 -2.71
CA LEU A 64 -10.91 -8.08 -1.80
C LEU A 64 -12.01 -8.74 -0.96
N GLY A 65 -12.61 -9.84 -1.45
CA GLY A 65 -13.63 -10.60 -0.71
C GLY A 65 -13.04 -11.16 0.59
N TYR A 66 -11.91 -11.85 0.48
CA TYR A 66 -11.13 -12.32 1.63
C TYR A 66 -10.80 -11.18 2.59
N CYS A 67 -10.39 -10.02 2.07
CA CYS A 67 -10.03 -8.88 2.92
C CYS A 67 -11.22 -8.36 3.75
N MET A 68 -12.43 -8.40 3.19
CA MET A 68 -13.64 -7.96 3.90
C MET A 68 -14.13 -9.02 4.89
N GLU A 69 -14.05 -10.31 4.54
CA GLU A 69 -14.41 -11.43 5.42
C GLU A 69 -13.49 -11.50 6.65
N HIS A 70 -12.19 -11.28 6.46
CA HIS A 70 -11.18 -11.31 7.52
C HIS A 70 -10.78 -9.91 8.03
N ALA A 71 -11.67 -8.92 7.90
CA ALA A 71 -11.35 -7.52 8.19
C ALA A 71 -10.87 -7.31 9.64
N GLU A 72 -11.40 -8.06 10.61
CA GLU A 72 -10.98 -7.96 12.01
C GLU A 72 -9.56 -8.48 12.24
N GLU A 73 -9.24 -9.63 11.63
CA GLU A 73 -7.92 -10.26 11.70
C GLU A 73 -6.84 -9.41 11.02
N LEU A 74 -7.21 -8.76 9.90
CA LEU A 74 -6.35 -7.84 9.16
C LEU A 74 -6.21 -6.46 9.84
N GLY A 75 -7.01 -6.15 10.86
CA GLY A 75 -7.03 -4.83 11.52
C GLY A 75 -7.73 -3.74 10.70
N ILE A 76 -8.49 -4.12 9.68
CA ILE A 76 -9.14 -3.20 8.75
C ILE A 76 -10.43 -2.60 9.33
N VAL A 77 -11.09 -3.29 10.27
CA VAL A 77 -12.32 -2.80 10.93
C VAL A 77 -12.09 -1.41 11.55
N GLU A 78 -10.95 -1.21 12.23
CA GLU A 78 -10.62 0.02 12.95
C GLU A 78 -10.36 1.22 12.01
N ILE A 79 -9.98 0.96 10.76
CA ILE A 79 -9.63 2.00 9.77
C ILE A 79 -10.69 2.19 8.68
N ARG A 80 -11.82 1.47 8.77
CA ARG A 80 -12.82 1.37 7.70
C ARG A 80 -13.41 2.72 7.28
N SER A 81 -13.58 3.66 8.20
CA SER A 81 -14.12 5.01 7.91
C SER A 81 -13.20 5.88 7.05
N ARG A 82 -11.91 5.53 6.98
CA ARG A 82 -10.86 6.25 6.26
C ARG A 82 -10.07 5.31 5.35
N MET A 83 -10.77 4.33 4.77
CA MET A 83 -10.19 3.36 3.85
C MET A 83 -11.01 3.29 2.56
N THR A 84 -10.30 3.27 1.43
CA THR A 84 -10.87 3.00 0.11
C THR A 84 -10.36 1.66 -0.40
N ALA A 85 -11.25 0.73 -0.74
CA ALA A 85 -10.87 -0.45 -1.51
C ALA A 85 -10.68 -0.07 -2.98
N VAL A 86 -9.55 -0.44 -3.56
CA VAL A 86 -9.22 -0.22 -4.98
C VAL A 86 -9.43 -1.54 -5.72
N ASP A 87 -10.32 -1.53 -6.71
CA ASP A 87 -10.66 -2.70 -7.53
C ASP A 87 -10.63 -2.35 -9.02
N GLY A 88 -10.68 -3.38 -9.87
CA GLY A 88 -10.82 -3.26 -11.32
C GLY A 88 -9.50 -3.32 -12.11
N ASN A 89 -8.35 -3.38 -11.44
CA ASN A 89 -7.04 -3.46 -12.08
C ASN A 89 -6.57 -4.92 -12.18
N ARG A 90 -6.90 -5.62 -13.28
CA ARG A 90 -6.57 -7.04 -13.48
C ARG A 90 -5.92 -7.30 -14.84
N GLY A 91 -5.28 -8.47 -14.97
CA GLY A 91 -4.62 -8.90 -16.20
C GLY A 91 -3.58 -7.90 -16.68
N LEU A 92 -3.69 -7.45 -17.94
CA LEU A 92 -2.80 -6.45 -18.53
C LEU A 92 -2.83 -5.08 -17.84
N GLN A 93 -3.82 -4.82 -16.98
CA GLN A 93 -3.94 -3.57 -16.22
C GLN A 93 -3.46 -3.69 -14.77
N SER A 94 -2.99 -4.87 -14.33
CA SER A 94 -2.55 -5.07 -12.93
C SER A 94 -1.40 -4.13 -12.54
N TYR A 95 -0.56 -3.71 -13.50
CA TYR A 95 0.52 -2.75 -13.25
C TYR A 95 0.03 -1.40 -12.72
N VAL A 96 -1.25 -1.07 -12.94
CA VAL A 96 -1.83 0.19 -12.47
C VAL A 96 -1.93 0.21 -10.95
N ASP A 97 -2.18 -0.92 -10.28
CA ASP A 97 -2.13 -0.98 -8.81
C ASP A 97 -0.76 -0.60 -8.29
N MET A 98 0.31 -1.09 -8.93
CA MET A 98 1.68 -0.73 -8.56
C MET A 98 1.94 0.78 -8.77
N GLN A 99 1.39 1.38 -9.83
CA GLN A 99 1.47 2.83 -10.05
C GLN A 99 0.73 3.60 -8.92
N LEU A 100 -0.51 3.21 -8.61
CA LEU A 100 -1.32 3.83 -7.57
C LEU A 100 -0.68 3.69 -6.17
N MET A 101 -0.18 2.49 -5.84
CA MET A 101 0.53 2.22 -4.59
C MET A 101 1.82 3.06 -4.45
N SER A 102 2.51 3.36 -5.55
CA SER A 102 3.71 4.20 -5.53
C SER A 102 3.42 5.69 -5.28
N LEU A 103 2.16 6.12 -5.47
CA LEU A 103 1.67 7.46 -5.11
C LEU A 103 1.34 7.60 -3.62
N CYS A 104 1.14 6.50 -2.89
CA CYS A 104 0.98 6.56 -1.43
C CYS A 104 2.32 6.92 -0.79
N ARG A 105 2.34 7.62 0.35
CA ARG A 105 3.60 7.89 1.07
C ARG A 105 4.07 6.63 1.81
N TYR A 106 3.14 5.87 2.34
CA TYR A 106 3.40 4.66 3.11
C TYR A 106 2.83 3.42 2.40
N ARG A 107 3.46 2.26 2.59
CA ARG A 107 2.99 0.97 2.07
C ARG A 107 3.12 -0.12 3.12
N ILE A 108 2.01 -0.75 3.44
CA ILE A 108 1.95 -2.05 4.13
C ILE A 108 1.96 -3.13 3.06
N ALA A 109 3.15 -3.63 2.74
CA ALA A 109 3.38 -4.51 1.60
C ALA A 109 3.27 -6.00 1.95
N ASP A 110 2.77 -6.82 1.03
CA ASP A 110 2.91 -8.28 1.11
C ASP A 110 4.35 -8.72 0.77
N ARG A 111 4.68 -10.00 0.96
CA ARG A 111 5.97 -10.60 0.57
C ARG A 111 6.19 -10.67 -0.95
N SER A 112 5.17 -10.40 -1.75
CA SER A 112 5.30 -10.41 -3.21
C SER A 112 6.22 -9.32 -3.75
N SER A 113 7.02 -9.64 -4.78
CA SER A 113 7.86 -8.68 -5.50
C SER A 113 7.06 -7.52 -6.09
N PHE A 114 5.81 -7.77 -6.47
CA PHE A 114 4.86 -6.74 -6.91
C PHE A 114 4.66 -5.65 -5.85
N SER A 115 4.43 -6.04 -4.59
CA SER A 115 4.25 -5.08 -3.49
C SER A 115 5.50 -4.25 -3.25
N GLN A 116 6.65 -4.93 -3.25
CA GLN A 116 7.93 -4.29 -2.95
C GLN A 116 8.39 -3.36 -4.07
N LEU A 117 8.12 -3.70 -5.33
CA LEU A 117 8.43 -2.86 -6.47
C LEU A 117 7.65 -1.53 -6.45
N ALA A 118 6.40 -1.50 -5.97
CA ALA A 118 5.69 -0.25 -5.76
C ALA A 118 6.41 0.69 -4.77
N GLY A 119 7.05 0.11 -3.73
CA GLY A 119 7.90 0.84 -2.81
C GLY A 119 9.17 1.38 -3.47
N VAL A 120 9.84 0.56 -4.28
CA VAL A 120 11.02 0.96 -5.05
C VAL A 120 10.72 2.09 -6.04
N LEU A 121 9.51 2.10 -6.62
CA LEU A 121 9.05 3.14 -7.56
C LEU A 121 8.61 4.43 -6.87
N CYS A 122 8.35 4.41 -5.56
CA CYS A 122 7.92 5.61 -4.84
C CYS A 122 9.04 6.67 -4.84
N ARG A 123 8.63 7.93 -4.99
CA ARG A 123 9.52 9.10 -5.01
C ARG A 123 9.14 10.18 -4.00
N LEU A 124 8.16 9.91 -3.14
CA LEU A 124 7.74 10.86 -2.11
C LEU A 124 8.80 10.93 -0.99
N PRO A 125 9.14 12.12 -0.47
CA PRO A 125 10.11 12.23 0.62
C PRO A 125 9.56 11.59 1.90
N GLY A 126 10.43 10.93 2.67
CA GLY A 126 10.05 10.24 3.91
C GLY A 126 9.10 9.06 3.70
N ASN A 127 9.07 8.48 2.49
CA ASN A 127 8.27 7.29 2.22
C ASN A 127 8.79 6.08 3.00
N ALA A 128 7.90 5.13 3.30
CA ALA A 128 8.27 3.85 3.92
C ALA A 128 7.46 2.70 3.33
N THR A 129 8.08 1.54 3.18
CA THR A 129 7.49 0.29 2.71
C THR A 129 7.85 -0.80 3.69
N THR A 130 6.85 -1.43 4.30
CA THR A 130 7.07 -2.45 5.33
C THR A 130 7.55 -3.78 4.75
N VAL A 131 8.35 -4.48 5.54
CA VAL A 131 8.82 -5.83 5.28
C VAL A 131 8.54 -6.67 6.53
N TRP A 132 8.05 -7.89 6.32
CA TRP A 132 7.82 -8.87 7.37
C TRP A 132 8.79 -10.02 7.26
N GLU A 133 9.61 -10.20 8.29
CA GLU A 133 10.59 -11.27 8.35
C GLU A 133 10.70 -11.79 9.78
N ASN A 134 10.55 -13.10 9.96
CA ASN A 134 10.71 -13.78 11.25
C ASN A 134 9.95 -13.14 12.44
N GLY A 135 8.75 -12.61 12.20
CA GLY A 135 7.93 -12.00 13.26
C GLY A 135 8.18 -10.51 13.54
N ALA A 136 9.17 -9.92 12.85
CA ALA A 136 9.54 -8.52 12.93
C ALA A 136 8.99 -7.72 11.75
N ILE A 137 8.58 -6.48 12.03
CA ILE A 137 8.21 -5.48 11.01
C ILE A 137 9.38 -4.52 10.91
N THR A 138 9.99 -4.47 9.74
CA THR A 138 10.95 -3.43 9.36
C THR A 138 10.37 -2.62 8.21
N ALA A 139 11.04 -1.55 7.80
CA ALA A 139 10.65 -0.80 6.61
C ALA A 139 11.87 -0.22 5.90
N PHE A 140 11.77 -0.06 4.59
CA PHE A 140 12.72 0.73 3.80
C PHE A 140 12.02 1.93 3.19
N GLY A 141 12.78 3.00 2.96
CA GLY A 141 12.35 4.16 2.20
C GLY A 141 13.30 4.41 1.05
N VAL A 142 12.79 4.84 -0.10
CA VAL A 142 13.63 5.28 -1.21
C VAL A 142 13.79 6.80 -1.11
N PRO A 143 15.03 7.32 -0.99
CA PRO A 143 15.24 8.77 -0.98
C PRO A 143 14.61 9.41 -2.22
N ALA A 144 13.86 10.49 -2.02
CA ALA A 144 13.49 11.33 -3.15
C ALA A 144 14.78 11.83 -3.79
N CYS A 145 14.93 11.69 -5.12
CA CYS A 145 16.05 12.30 -5.80
C CYS A 145 16.06 13.78 -5.43
N ALA A 146 17.19 14.26 -4.89
CA ALA A 146 17.44 15.68 -4.74
C ALA A 146 17.61 16.27 -6.14
N CYS A 147 16.51 16.45 -6.86
CA CYS A 147 16.46 17.34 -7.99
C CYS A 147 16.67 18.73 -7.40
N GLY A 148 17.90 19.22 -7.44
CA GLY A 148 18.29 20.55 -6.99
C GLY A 148 17.40 21.60 -7.66
N HIS A 149 16.33 21.98 -6.98
CA HIS A 149 15.59 23.19 -7.30
C HIS A 149 16.23 24.34 -6.52
N THR A 150 17.41 24.75 -6.97
CA THR A 150 17.71 26.18 -7.00
C THR A 150 16.85 26.78 -8.10
N ALA A 151 15.57 27.00 -7.79
CA ALA A 151 14.65 27.80 -8.58
C ALA A 151 13.48 28.22 -7.70
N CYS A 152 13.69 29.23 -6.88
CA CYS A 152 12.72 30.27 -6.56
C CYS A 152 13.50 31.53 -6.18
N ALA A 153 13.02 32.66 -6.71
CA ALA A 153 13.66 33.96 -6.83
C ALA A 153 14.04 34.63 -5.51
#